data_AF-A0A6P0LUC4-F1
#
_entry.id   AF-A0A6P0LUC4-F1
#
_cell.length_a   1.000
_cell.length_b   1.000
_cell.length_c   1.000
_cell.angle_alpha   90.00
_cell.angle_beta   90.00
_cell.angle_gamma   90.00
#
_symmetry.space_group_name_H-M   'P 1'
#
loop_
_entity.id
_entity.type
_entity.pdbx_description
1 polymer ?
#
loop_
_entity_poly.entity_id
_entity_poly.type
_entity_poly.pdbx_seq_one_letter_code
_entity_poly.pdbx_strand_id
1 'polypeptide(L)'
;MSQEIFDFVIPLYQLRWNTRGVLEGITTHYKPRSIHVISPEPQARSLQQVSQGWEVAPLYTHSEETFFQKSGLTKDRICAELELGESLYTPGWFYQQLLKLGAGEGIDDLSEWYVVWDSDLLPVATWPLICEENQTQQHTFALLQHNQWGNASIVSTWAEWIRSVLGVQPPTP
;
A
#
# COMPACT_ATOMS: atom_id res chain seq x y z
N MET A 1 11.24 15.43 20.72
CA MET A 1 11.61 15.14 19.32
C MET A 1 10.32 15.12 18.52
N SER A 2 10.29 15.74 17.35
CA SER A 2 9.10 15.71 16.49
C SER A 2 8.87 14.25 16.09
N GLN A 3 7.66 13.74 16.35
CA GLN A 3 7.22 12.47 15.77
C GLN A 3 7.42 12.57 14.25
N GLU A 4 8.13 11.61 13.66
CA GLU A 4 8.35 11.57 12.23
C GLU A 4 7.01 11.54 11.51
N ILE A 5 6.88 12.32 10.44
CA ILE A 5 5.63 12.54 9.73
C ILE A 5 5.58 11.57 8.56
N PHE A 6 4.54 10.76 8.50
CA PHE A 6 4.32 9.79 7.41
C PHE A 6 2.85 9.69 7.02
N ASP A 7 2.62 9.29 5.78
CA ASP A 7 1.29 9.00 5.22
C ASP A 7 1.04 7.50 5.13
N PHE A 8 -0.22 7.12 4.89
CA PHE A 8 -0.59 5.77 4.47
C PHE A 8 -1.09 5.77 3.03
N VAL A 9 -0.74 4.71 2.30
CA VAL A 9 -1.24 4.45 0.96
C VAL A 9 -1.94 3.09 0.95
N ILE A 10 -3.18 3.07 0.48
CA ILE A 10 -4.04 1.89 0.51
C ILE A 10 -4.68 1.69 -0.87
N PRO A 11 -4.22 0.71 -1.67
CA PRO A 11 -5.00 0.23 -2.80
C PRO A 11 -6.25 -0.49 -2.30
N LEU A 12 -7.43 -0.07 -2.76
CA LEU A 12 -8.72 -0.60 -2.37
C LEU A 12 -9.56 -0.88 -3.61
N TYR A 13 -9.69 -2.14 -4.01
CA TYR A 13 -10.50 -2.47 -5.19
C TYR A 13 -12.00 -2.23 -4.97
N GLN A 14 -12.49 -2.50 -3.76
CA GLN A 14 -13.91 -2.36 -3.44
C GLN A 14 -14.09 -2.02 -1.97
N LEU A 15 -15.00 -1.10 -1.67
CA LEU A 15 -15.45 -0.83 -0.31
C LEU A 15 -16.08 -2.09 0.31
N ARG A 16 -15.64 -2.41 1.52
CA ARG A 16 -16.10 -3.56 2.29
C ARG A 16 -16.58 -3.11 3.67
N TRP A 17 -17.28 -4.01 4.36
CA TRP A 17 -17.79 -3.76 5.70
C TRP A 17 -16.70 -3.35 6.70
N ASN A 18 -15.46 -3.82 6.50
CA ASN A 18 -14.32 -3.55 7.36
C ASN A 18 -13.57 -2.27 6.99
N THR A 19 -13.84 -1.62 5.85
CA THR A 19 -13.06 -0.46 5.37
C THR A 19 -12.99 0.65 6.42
N ARG A 20 -14.13 0.99 7.05
CA ARG A 20 -14.16 1.99 8.12
C ARG A 20 -13.24 1.60 9.29
N GLY A 21 -13.33 0.37 9.76
CA GLY A 21 -12.52 -0.13 10.87
C GLY A 21 -11.02 -0.11 10.56
N VAL A 22 -10.63 -0.38 9.31
CA VAL A 22 -9.23 -0.24 8.87
C VAL A 22 -8.78 1.22 8.95
N LEU A 23 -9.53 2.15 8.37
CA LEU A 23 -9.13 3.56 8.33
C LEU A 23 -9.12 4.23 9.71
N GLU A 24 -10.15 4.00 10.53
CA GLU A 24 -10.23 4.52 11.91
C GLU A 24 -9.14 3.87 12.79
N GLY A 25 -8.89 2.58 12.59
CA GLY A 25 -7.82 1.87 13.30
C GLY A 25 -6.43 2.41 12.94
N ILE A 26 -6.15 2.65 11.66
CA ILE A 26 -4.88 3.27 11.23
C ILE A 26 -4.72 4.64 11.88
N THR A 27 -5.77 5.45 11.86
CA THR A 27 -5.81 6.78 12.47
C THR A 27 -5.50 6.71 13.96
N THR A 28 -6.17 5.81 14.67
CA THR A 28 -6.06 5.66 16.12
C THR A 28 -4.68 5.19 16.55
N HIS A 29 -4.14 4.17 15.86
CA HIS A 29 -2.91 3.50 16.28
C HIS A 29 -1.64 4.16 15.76
N TYR A 30 -1.68 4.71 14.54
CA TYR A 30 -0.48 5.22 13.87
C TYR A 30 -0.46 6.73 13.70
N LYS A 31 -1.62 7.40 13.77
CA LYS A 31 -1.76 8.86 13.67
C LYS A 31 -1.00 9.46 12.48
N PRO A 32 -1.25 8.99 11.24
CA PRO A 32 -0.55 9.50 10.07
C PRO A 32 -0.94 10.94 9.77
N ARG A 33 -0.12 11.61 8.95
CA ARG A 33 -0.44 12.94 8.41
C ARG A 33 -1.68 12.86 7.52
N SER A 34 -1.74 11.90 6.62
CA SER A 34 -2.90 11.62 5.79
C SER A 34 -2.98 10.15 5.37
N ILE A 35 -4.16 9.73 4.91
CA ILE A 35 -4.40 8.43 4.30
C ILE A 35 -4.82 8.64 2.86
N HIS A 36 -4.15 7.96 1.93
CA HIS A 36 -4.37 8.03 0.50
C HIS A 36 -4.92 6.69 0.02
N VAL A 37 -6.16 6.66 -0.46
CA VAL A 37 -6.81 5.45 -0.96
C VAL A 37 -6.86 5.48 -2.48
N ILE A 38 -6.29 4.47 -3.13
CA ILE A 38 -6.30 4.34 -4.59
C ILE A 38 -7.31 3.26 -4.95
N SER A 39 -8.33 3.59 -5.73
CA SER A 39 -9.44 2.67 -6.00
C SER A 39 -10.08 2.95 -7.36
N PRO A 40 -10.89 2.02 -7.91
CA PRO A 40 -11.72 2.32 -9.06
C PRO A 40 -12.52 3.60 -8.83
N GLU A 41 -12.61 4.47 -9.82
CA GLU A 41 -13.27 5.79 -9.71
C GLU A 41 -14.66 5.75 -9.01
N PRO A 42 -15.56 4.79 -9.29
CA PRO A 42 -16.83 4.68 -8.56
C PRO A 42 -16.68 4.41 -7.06
N GLN A 43 -15.66 3.63 -6.68
CA GLN A 43 -15.35 3.29 -5.29
C GLN A 43 -14.67 4.48 -4.60
N ALA A 44 -13.79 5.21 -5.28
CA ALA A 44 -13.17 6.44 -4.78
C ALA A 44 -14.24 7.47 -4.39
N ARG A 45 -15.18 7.73 -5.30
CA ARG A 45 -16.33 8.63 -5.05
C ARG A 45 -17.21 8.14 -3.92
N SER A 46 -17.52 6.84 -3.91
CA SER A 46 -18.35 6.25 -2.86
C SER A 46 -17.66 6.39 -1.50
N LEU A 47 -16.35 6.18 -1.42
CA LEU A 47 -15.58 6.32 -0.19
C LEU A 47 -15.63 7.75 0.33
N GLN A 48 -15.35 8.74 -0.54
CA GLN A 48 -15.44 10.16 -0.19
C GLN A 48 -16.81 10.56 0.39
N GLN A 49 -17.89 9.97 -0.12
CA GLN A 49 -19.25 10.24 0.34
C GLN A 49 -19.52 9.59 1.70
N VAL A 50 -19.23 8.29 1.84
CA VAL A 50 -19.57 7.54 3.06
C VAL A 50 -18.64 7.86 4.22
N SER A 51 -17.42 8.33 3.95
CA SER A 51 -16.43 8.67 4.98
C SER A 51 -16.68 10.02 5.65
N GLN A 52 -17.71 10.76 5.22
CA GLN A 52 -18.09 12.02 5.86
C GLN A 52 -18.47 11.77 7.31
N GLY A 53 -17.70 12.36 8.24
CA GLY A 53 -17.91 12.20 9.68
C GLY A 53 -17.32 10.91 10.27
N TRP A 54 -16.47 10.17 9.55
CA TRP A 54 -15.65 9.14 10.18
C TRP A 54 -14.50 9.80 10.94
N GLU A 55 -14.09 9.18 12.04
CA GLU A 55 -12.96 9.64 12.86
C GLU A 55 -11.65 9.12 12.25
N VAL A 56 -11.30 9.67 11.08
CA VAL A 56 -10.13 9.29 10.30
C VAL A 56 -9.19 10.48 10.13
N ALA A 57 -7.89 10.19 9.99
CA ALA A 57 -6.91 11.15 9.52
C ALA A 57 -7.34 11.71 8.15
N PRO A 58 -6.83 12.89 7.72
CA PRO A 58 -7.16 13.47 6.42
C PRO A 58 -7.12 12.42 5.30
N LEU A 59 -8.28 12.19 4.68
CA LEU A 59 -8.48 11.10 3.72
C LEU A 59 -8.55 11.68 2.30
N TYR A 60 -7.66 11.21 1.43
CA TYR A 60 -7.64 11.52 0.01
C TYR A 60 -7.91 10.25 -0.80
N THR A 61 -8.68 10.37 -1.88
CA THR A 61 -8.96 9.23 -2.77
C THR A 61 -8.48 9.53 -4.19
N HIS A 62 -7.94 8.51 -4.84
CA HIS A 62 -7.37 8.60 -6.18
C HIS A 62 -7.99 7.54 -7.09
N SER A 63 -8.31 7.92 -8.33
CA SER A 63 -8.74 6.97 -9.37
C SER A 63 -7.58 6.07 -9.75
N GLU A 64 -7.77 4.77 -9.64
CA GLU A 64 -6.77 3.82 -10.10
C GLU A 64 -6.62 3.82 -11.63
N GLU A 65 -7.67 4.15 -12.39
CA GLU A 65 -7.65 4.16 -13.86
C GLU A 65 -6.67 5.19 -14.44
N THR A 66 -6.55 6.33 -13.76
CA THR A 66 -5.72 7.48 -14.19
C THR A 66 -4.50 7.71 -13.29
N PHE A 67 -4.25 6.82 -12.32
CA PHE A 67 -3.22 6.99 -11.30
C PHE A 67 -1.82 7.26 -11.87
N PHE A 68 -1.45 6.58 -12.96
CA PHE A 68 -0.16 6.72 -13.62
C PHE A 68 -0.17 7.66 -14.83
N GLN A 69 -1.20 8.52 -14.96
CA GLN A 69 -1.37 9.37 -16.14
C GLN A 69 -0.20 10.34 -16.35
N LYS A 70 0.46 10.79 -15.27
CA LYS A 70 1.67 11.65 -15.34
C LYS A 70 2.84 10.95 -16.04
N SER A 71 2.95 9.64 -15.89
CA SER A 71 3.93 8.80 -16.57
C SER A 71 3.47 8.38 -17.98
N GLY A 72 2.35 8.92 -18.47
CA GLY A 72 1.77 8.60 -19.77
C GLY A 72 1.13 7.21 -19.85
N LEU A 73 0.88 6.56 -18.70
CA LEU A 73 0.32 5.22 -18.60
C LEU A 73 -1.12 5.26 -18.10
N THR A 74 -1.92 4.30 -18.56
CA THR A 74 -3.28 4.05 -18.04
C THR A 74 -3.35 2.62 -17.54
N LYS A 75 -4.32 2.33 -16.67
CA LYS A 75 -4.59 0.96 -16.21
C LYS A 75 -4.72 -0.02 -17.38
N ASP A 76 -5.49 0.33 -18.40
CA ASP A 76 -5.72 -0.52 -19.57
C ASP A 76 -4.42 -0.79 -20.34
N ARG A 77 -3.59 0.22 -20.56
CA ARG A 77 -2.29 0.04 -21.22
C ARG A 77 -1.39 -0.88 -20.40
N ILE A 78 -1.29 -0.65 -19.09
CA ILE A 78 -0.48 -1.49 -18.19
C ILE A 78 -0.99 -2.94 -18.21
N CYS A 79 -2.30 -3.15 -18.12
CA CYS A 79 -2.88 -4.49 -18.11
C CYS A 79 -2.75 -5.21 -19.46
N ALA A 80 -2.75 -4.47 -20.58
CA ALA A 80 -2.59 -5.04 -21.92
C ALA A 80 -1.16 -5.58 -22.17
N GLU A 81 -0.15 -5.03 -21.50
CA GLU A 81 1.25 -5.50 -21.58
C GLU A 81 1.50 -6.76 -20.73
N LEU A 82 0.55 -7.18 -19.89
CA LEU A 82 0.72 -8.35 -19.04
C LEU A 82 0.42 -9.65 -19.81
N GLU A 83 1.48 -10.31 -20.29
CA GLU A 83 1.40 -11.66 -20.86
C GLU A 83 1.36 -12.72 -19.73
N LEU A 84 0.16 -13.01 -19.22
CA LEU A 84 0.02 -13.85 -18.03
C LEU A 84 -0.07 -15.36 -18.29
N GLY A 85 -0.25 -15.81 -19.54
CA GLY A 85 -0.36 -17.24 -19.86
C GLY A 85 -1.35 -17.99 -18.94
N GLU A 86 -0.97 -19.17 -18.43
CA GLU A 86 -1.70 -19.90 -17.37
C GLU A 86 -1.29 -19.41 -15.96
N SER A 87 -1.49 -18.12 -15.66
CA SER A 87 -1.24 -17.59 -14.33
C SER A 87 -2.44 -17.79 -13.40
N LEU A 88 -2.15 -18.07 -12.11
CA LEU A 88 -3.15 -18.04 -11.03
C LEU A 88 -3.59 -16.59 -10.69
N TYR A 89 -2.88 -15.59 -11.20
CA TYR A 89 -3.12 -14.18 -10.92
C TYR A 89 -3.70 -13.46 -12.13
N THR A 90 -4.63 -12.55 -11.87
CA THR A 90 -5.27 -11.72 -12.89
C THR A 90 -4.46 -10.44 -13.13
N PRO A 91 -4.63 -9.76 -14.28
CA PRO A 91 -4.02 -8.45 -14.52
C PRO A 91 -4.34 -7.44 -13.41
N GLY A 92 -5.54 -7.50 -12.83
CA GLY A 92 -5.95 -6.66 -11.70
C GLY A 92 -5.10 -6.88 -10.46
N TRP A 93 -4.68 -8.12 -10.17
CA TRP A 93 -3.79 -8.41 -9.04
C TRP A 93 -2.42 -7.77 -9.21
N PHE A 94 -1.83 -7.88 -10.41
CA PHE A 94 -0.56 -7.22 -10.74
C PHE A 94 -0.69 -5.70 -10.67
N TYR A 95 -1.80 -5.17 -11.20
CA TYR A 95 -2.07 -3.75 -11.15
C TYR A 95 -2.10 -3.23 -9.72
N GLN A 96 -2.73 -3.95 -8.78
CA GLN A 96 -2.68 -3.59 -7.37
C GLN A 96 -1.25 -3.54 -6.81
N GLN A 97 -0.35 -4.43 -7.23
CA GLN A 97 1.05 -4.36 -6.80
C GLN A 97 1.75 -3.13 -7.36
N LEU A 98 1.43 -2.75 -8.60
CA LEU A 98 1.97 -1.52 -9.19
C LEU A 98 1.47 -0.28 -8.45
N LEU A 99 0.20 -0.22 -8.05
CA LEU A 99 -0.33 0.88 -7.22
C LEU A 99 0.43 1.03 -5.89
N LYS A 100 0.81 -0.10 -5.27
CA LYS A 100 1.62 -0.13 -4.05
C LYS A 100 3.03 0.44 -4.29
N LEU A 101 3.70 -0.05 -5.32
CA LEU A 101 5.10 0.30 -5.61
C LEU A 101 5.25 1.72 -6.19
N GLY A 102 4.32 2.14 -7.03
CA GLY A 102 4.33 3.43 -7.72
C GLY A 102 3.64 4.57 -6.97
N ALA A 103 3.30 4.38 -5.69
CA ALA A 103 2.57 5.37 -4.90
C ALA A 103 3.25 6.75 -4.87
N GLY A 104 4.58 6.78 -4.68
CA GLY A 104 5.36 8.00 -4.66
C GLY A 104 5.42 8.76 -5.98
N GLU A 105 5.13 8.09 -7.12
CA GLU A 105 5.03 8.76 -8.43
C GLU A 105 3.61 9.23 -8.73
N GLY A 106 2.60 8.51 -8.23
CA GLY A 106 1.19 8.81 -8.51
C GLY A 106 0.58 9.88 -7.62
N ILE A 107 1.02 9.98 -6.36
CA ILE A 107 0.45 10.90 -5.36
C ILE A 107 1.32 12.16 -5.24
N ASP A 108 0.75 13.32 -5.56
CA ASP A 108 1.40 14.60 -5.28
C ASP A 108 1.51 14.85 -3.79
N ASP A 109 2.63 15.44 -3.37
CA ASP A 109 2.92 15.82 -1.97
C ASP A 109 2.83 14.62 -1.01
N LEU A 110 3.13 13.40 -1.46
CA LEU A 110 3.32 12.26 -0.56
C LEU A 110 4.54 12.52 0.33
N SER A 111 4.43 12.20 1.61
CA SER A 111 5.52 12.33 2.58
C SER A 111 6.73 11.47 2.18
N GLU A 112 7.92 11.92 2.61
CA GLU A 112 9.19 11.21 2.34
C GLU A 112 9.12 9.75 2.79
N TRP A 113 8.55 9.51 3.97
CA TRP A 113 8.24 8.18 4.47
C TRP A 113 6.74 7.95 4.43
N TYR A 114 6.32 6.84 3.81
CA TYR A 114 4.92 6.45 3.78
C TYR A 114 4.78 4.94 3.95
N VAL A 115 3.62 4.53 4.45
CA VAL A 115 3.30 3.12 4.70
C VAL A 115 2.30 2.64 3.67
N VAL A 116 2.68 1.63 2.91
CA VAL A 116 1.74 0.91 2.06
C VAL A 116 1.01 -0.13 2.92
N TRP A 117 -0.32 -0.07 2.95
CA TRP A 117 -1.15 -0.94 3.78
C TRP A 117 -2.15 -1.70 2.92
N ASP A 118 -2.39 -2.97 3.24
CA ASP A 118 -3.40 -3.75 2.54
C ASP A 118 -4.79 -3.49 3.10
N SER A 119 -5.75 -3.31 2.20
CA SER A 119 -7.08 -2.80 2.52
C SER A 119 -7.94 -3.71 3.41
N ASP A 120 -7.56 -4.98 3.55
CA ASP A 120 -8.25 -5.96 4.37
C ASP A 120 -7.58 -6.22 5.72
N LEU A 121 -6.41 -5.62 5.98
CA LEU A 121 -5.69 -5.77 7.24
C LEU A 121 -6.24 -4.81 8.30
N LEU A 122 -7.00 -5.35 9.25
CA LEU A 122 -7.48 -4.62 10.41
C LEU A 122 -6.35 -4.42 11.44
N PRO A 123 -6.07 -3.18 11.88
CA PRO A 123 -5.01 -2.89 12.84
C PRO A 123 -5.50 -3.14 14.28
N VAL A 124 -5.77 -4.40 14.64
CA VAL A 124 -6.26 -4.78 15.99
C VAL A 124 -5.12 -4.97 16.99
N ALA A 125 -4.04 -5.63 16.55
CA ALA A 125 -2.81 -5.83 17.31
C ALA A 125 -1.66 -5.25 16.49
N THR A 126 -1.37 -3.98 16.71
CA THR A 126 -0.40 -3.22 15.91
C THR A 126 1.03 -3.50 16.34
N TRP A 127 1.97 -3.34 15.40
CA TRP A 127 3.40 -3.30 15.67
C TRP A 127 3.92 -1.87 15.53
N PRO A 128 5.01 -1.49 16.21
CA PRO A 128 5.61 -0.16 16.04
C PRO A 128 6.19 -0.03 14.63
N LEU A 129 5.74 0.98 13.86
CA LEU A 129 6.28 1.30 12.53
C LEU A 129 7.64 2.00 12.59
N ILE A 130 7.89 2.70 13.71
CA ILE A 130 9.14 3.40 13.98
C ILE A 130 9.58 2.97 15.38
N CYS A 131 10.78 2.44 15.47
CA CYS A 131 11.44 2.11 16.73
C CYS A 131 12.56 3.10 16.98
N GLU A 132 12.64 3.67 18.17
CA GLU A 132 13.81 4.43 18.60
C GLU A 132 14.72 3.51 19.42
N GLU A 133 15.90 3.20 18.87
CA GLU A 133 16.92 2.44 19.57
C GLU A 133 18.23 3.25 19.53
N ASN A 134 18.86 3.48 20.68
CA ASN A 134 20.14 4.19 20.80
C ASN A 134 20.20 5.57 20.10
N GLN A 135 19.13 6.37 20.16
CA GLN A 135 19.00 7.68 19.49
C GLN A 135 18.99 7.61 17.95
N THR A 136 18.86 6.42 17.38
CA THR A 136 18.61 6.20 15.95
C THR A 136 17.16 5.75 15.75
N GLN A 137 16.46 6.41 14.82
CA GLN A 137 15.15 5.97 14.36
C GLN A 137 15.33 4.84 13.35
N GLN A 138 14.63 3.72 13.58
CA GLN A 138 14.58 2.57 12.70
C GLN A 138 13.16 2.41 12.18
N HIS A 139 13.00 2.41 10.86
CA HIS A 139 11.73 2.09 10.21
C HIS A 139 11.55 0.59 10.16
N THR A 140 10.37 0.12 10.54
CA THR A 140 10.01 -1.30 10.46
C THR A 140 9.13 -1.54 9.24
N PHE A 141 9.39 -2.65 8.56
CA PHE A 141 8.50 -3.18 7.53
C PHE A 141 8.21 -4.64 7.86
N ALA A 142 6.99 -5.09 7.58
CA ALA A 142 6.60 -6.47 7.76
C ALA A 142 6.19 -7.07 6.42
N LEU A 143 6.92 -8.10 5.98
CA LEU A 143 6.48 -9.02 4.93
C LEU A 143 6.22 -10.37 5.61
N LEU A 144 5.00 -10.58 6.09
CA LEU A 144 4.63 -11.84 6.74
C LEU A 144 4.28 -12.87 5.66
N GLN A 145 5.21 -13.78 5.37
CA GLN A 145 4.99 -14.90 4.46
C GLN A 145 5.24 -16.22 5.16
N HIS A 146 4.29 -17.15 5.06
CA HIS A 146 4.49 -18.52 5.52
C HIS A 146 5.29 -19.30 4.47
N ASN A 147 6.50 -19.73 4.83
CA ASN A 147 7.44 -20.39 3.91
C ASN A 147 6.94 -21.72 3.32
N GLN A 148 5.92 -22.35 3.90
CA GLN A 148 5.37 -23.62 3.38
C GLN A 148 4.29 -23.45 2.31
N TRP A 149 3.74 -22.24 2.11
CA TRP A 149 2.62 -22.00 1.18
C TRP A 149 2.81 -20.81 0.23
N GLY A 150 3.89 -20.04 0.38
CA GLY A 150 4.30 -19.05 -0.62
C GLY A 150 4.80 -19.73 -1.90
N ASN A 151 4.45 -19.17 -3.07
CA ASN A 151 5.04 -19.63 -4.32
C ASN A 151 6.55 -19.34 -4.30
N ALA A 152 7.38 -20.38 -4.25
CA ALA A 152 8.83 -20.26 -4.12
C ALA A 152 9.47 -19.42 -5.24
N SER A 153 8.87 -19.39 -6.44
CA SER A 153 9.34 -18.51 -7.52
C SER A 153 9.08 -17.04 -7.20
N ILE A 154 7.93 -16.71 -6.61
CA ILE A 154 7.59 -15.34 -6.23
C ILE A 154 8.48 -14.88 -5.06
N VAL A 155 8.69 -15.74 -4.06
CA VAL A 155 9.57 -15.43 -2.92
C VAL A 155 11.01 -15.19 -3.37
N SER A 156 11.50 -15.98 -4.33
CA SER A 156 12.84 -15.78 -4.90
C SER A 156 12.94 -14.51 -5.75
N THR A 157 11.92 -14.17 -6.53
CA THR A 157 11.85 -12.89 -7.26
C THR A 157 11.87 -11.69 -6.30
N TRP A 158 11.11 -11.75 -5.20
CA TRP A 158 11.14 -10.71 -4.17
C TRP A 158 12.53 -10.60 -3.54
N ALA A 159 13.17 -11.73 -3.23
CA ALA A 159 14.51 -11.73 -2.68
C ALA A 159 15.55 -11.15 -3.66
N GLU A 160 15.40 -11.38 -4.96
CA GLU A 160 16.22 -10.76 -5.99
C GLU A 160 15.97 -9.25 -6.10
N TRP A 161 14.72 -8.79 -6.11
CA TRP A 161 14.40 -7.36 -6.18
C TRP A 161 14.85 -6.60 -4.92
N ILE A 162 14.68 -7.18 -3.74
CA ILE A 162 15.19 -6.58 -2.49
C ILE A 162 16.71 -6.41 -2.58
N ARG A 163 17.43 -7.39 -3.13
CA ARG A 163 18.89 -7.29 -3.33
C ARG A 163 19.28 -6.31 -4.41
N SER A 164 18.61 -6.32 -5.56
CA SER A 164 19.01 -5.56 -6.75
C SER A 164 18.55 -4.11 -6.73
N VAL A 165 17.41 -3.82 -6.11
CA VAL A 165 16.81 -2.48 -6.05
C VAL A 165 17.14 -1.79 -4.74
N LEU A 166 16.97 -2.48 -3.60
CA LEU A 166 17.15 -1.89 -2.28
C LEU A 166 18.56 -2.08 -1.70
N GLY A 167 19.37 -2.98 -2.29
CA GLY A 167 20.74 -3.23 -1.85
C GLY A 167 20.86 -3.91 -0.49
N VAL A 168 19.77 -4.49 0.03
CA VAL A 168 19.72 -5.16 1.33
C VAL A 168 19.55 -6.67 1.15
N GLN A 169 20.07 -7.47 2.10
CA GLN A 169 19.82 -8.91 2.10
C GLN A 169 18.47 -9.21 2.76
N PRO A 170 17.51 -9.83 2.05
CA PRO A 170 16.28 -10.30 2.67
C PRO A 170 16.61 -11.39 3.70
N PRO A 171 15.95 -11.40 4.86
CA PRO A 171 16.08 -12.51 5.80
C PRO A 171 15.59 -13.79 5.14
N THR A 172 16.49 -14.75 4.93
CA THR A 172 16.12 -16.13 4.63
C THR A 172 15.68 -16.83 5.92
N PRO A 173 14.74 -17.78 5.87
CA PRO A 173 14.44 -18.64 7.01
C PRO A 173 15.69 -19.42 7.47
#